data_AF-A0A7W4E6I4-F1
#
_entry.id   AF-A0A7W4E6I4-F1
#
_cell.length_a   1.000
_cell.length_b   1.000
_cell.length_c   1.000
_cell.angle_alpha   90.00
_cell.angle_beta   90.00
_cell.angle_gamma   90.00
#
_symmetry.space_group_name_H-M   'P 1'
#
loop_
_entity.id
_entity.type
_entity.pdbx_description
1 polymer ?
#
loop_
_entity_poly.entity_id
_entity_poly.type
_entity_poly.pdbx_seq_one_letter_code
_entity_poly.pdbx_strand_id
1 'polypeptide(L)'
;MKHLDNREDFRTDEEFANFRNLILANHKSITFFRSASAMKNKYGRASTVQQLMRKNLIYQIVDFSNVECQCMSDEFGFILVQKLRAILRKDPPYIIQCDAGKKRTGFVCLILEMLSGTDYTNIVNDYLESYKNNNGLDFLTNPEIAKEIEVQKIQKLIY
;
A
#
# COMPACT_ATOMS: atom_id res chain seq x y z
N MET A 1 -21.55 11.64 -8.09
CA MET A 1 -20.38 10.92 -8.64
C MET A 1 -20.51 9.47 -8.17
N LYS A 2 -20.58 8.47 -9.06
CA LYS A 2 -20.64 7.05 -8.64
C LYS A 2 -19.44 6.76 -7.74
N HIS A 3 -19.65 6.15 -6.58
CA HIS A 3 -18.54 5.71 -5.71
C HIS A 3 -17.84 4.54 -6.41
N LEU A 4 -16.67 4.81 -7.01
CA LEU A 4 -15.91 3.87 -7.85
C LEU A 4 -14.97 2.96 -7.03
N ASP A 5 -15.46 2.51 -5.87
CA ASP A 5 -14.67 1.72 -4.91
C ASP A 5 -15.52 0.64 -4.21
N ASN A 6 -16.65 0.26 -4.82
CA ASN A 6 -17.54 -0.80 -4.33
C ASN A 6 -16.96 -2.18 -4.66
N ARG A 7 -17.33 -3.22 -3.90
CA ARG A 7 -16.86 -4.61 -4.14
C ARG A 7 -17.10 -5.09 -5.57
N GLU A 8 -18.23 -4.70 -6.16
CA GLU A 8 -18.62 -5.07 -7.53
C GLU A 8 -17.69 -4.51 -8.62
N ASP A 9 -16.91 -3.48 -8.30
CA ASP A 9 -15.96 -2.85 -9.22
C ASP A 9 -14.66 -3.67 -9.35
N PHE A 10 -14.51 -4.79 -8.63
CA PHE A 10 -13.28 -5.60 -8.54
C PHE A 10 -13.55 -7.06 -8.91
N ARG A 11 -12.63 -7.69 -9.65
CA ARG A 11 -12.78 -9.09 -10.11
C ARG A 11 -12.56 -10.04 -8.96
N THR A 12 -11.60 -9.71 -8.09
CA THR A 12 -11.16 -10.57 -7.00
C THR A 12 -11.25 -9.85 -5.65
N ASP A 13 -11.21 -10.65 -4.59
CA ASP A 13 -11.17 -10.15 -3.23
C ASP A 13 -9.84 -9.44 -2.94
N GLU A 14 -8.74 -9.93 -3.54
CA GLU A 14 -7.41 -9.33 -3.48
C GLU A 14 -7.40 -7.93 -4.09
N GLU A 15 -7.98 -7.76 -5.28
CA GLU A 15 -8.13 -6.47 -5.94
C GLU A 15 -8.95 -5.50 -5.07
N PHE A 16 -10.13 -5.93 -4.61
CA PHE A 16 -10.98 -5.11 -3.75
C PHE A 16 -10.30 -4.68 -2.45
N ALA A 17 -9.59 -5.61 -1.81
CA ALA A 17 -8.87 -5.39 -0.56
C ALA A 17 -7.55 -4.63 -0.74
N ASN A 18 -7.12 -4.35 -1.98
CA ASN A 18 -5.77 -3.90 -2.29
C ASN A 18 -4.67 -4.81 -1.69
N PHE A 19 -4.98 -6.11 -1.57
CA PHE A 19 -4.17 -7.09 -0.86
C PHE A 19 -3.22 -7.82 -1.81
N ARG A 20 -1.91 -7.69 -1.59
CA ARG A 20 -0.89 -8.44 -2.36
C ARG A 20 0.46 -8.45 -1.67
N ASN A 21 1.31 -9.41 -2.07
CA ASN A 21 2.72 -9.45 -1.67
C ASN A 21 3.48 -8.28 -2.31
N LEU A 22 4.39 -7.67 -1.55
CA LEU A 22 5.31 -6.64 -2.02
C LEU A 22 6.58 -7.32 -2.53
N ILE A 23 6.92 -7.09 -3.79
CA ILE A 23 8.08 -7.73 -4.42
C ILE A 23 9.33 -6.86 -4.21
N LEU A 24 10.26 -7.36 -3.40
CA LEU A 24 11.53 -6.69 -3.08
C LEU A 24 12.68 -7.38 -3.82
N ALA A 25 13.50 -6.61 -4.56
CA ALA A 25 14.52 -7.16 -5.46
C ALA A 25 15.59 -8.01 -4.72
N ASN A 26 16.21 -7.44 -3.68
CA ASN A 26 17.33 -8.09 -2.98
C ASN A 26 16.97 -8.74 -1.63
N HIS A 27 15.68 -8.79 -1.26
CA HIS A 27 15.23 -9.29 0.04
C HIS A 27 14.06 -10.27 -0.10
N LYS A 28 14.37 -11.51 -0.50
CA LYS A 28 13.37 -12.59 -0.60
C LYS A 28 12.99 -13.22 0.76
N SER A 29 13.74 -12.95 1.82
CA SER A 29 13.54 -13.57 3.15
C SER A 29 12.50 -12.88 4.03
N ILE A 30 12.18 -11.61 3.78
CA ILE A 30 11.18 -10.85 4.55
C ILE A 30 9.94 -10.66 3.68
N THR A 31 8.82 -11.25 4.09
CA THR A 31 7.56 -11.15 3.35
C THR A 31 6.72 -9.98 3.87
N PHE A 32 6.59 -8.94 3.06
CA PHE A 32 5.67 -7.83 3.27
C PHE A 32 4.47 -7.98 2.35
N PHE A 33 3.28 -7.83 2.90
CA PHE A 33 2.05 -7.61 2.16
C PHE A 33 1.63 -6.14 2.30
N ARG A 34 0.81 -5.68 1.37
CA ARG A 34 0.08 -4.41 1.48
C ARG A 34 -1.41 -4.65 1.40
N SER A 35 -2.22 -3.80 2.04
CA SER A 35 -3.68 -3.85 1.95
C SER A 35 -4.39 -2.55 2.33
N ALA A 36 -5.69 -2.50 2.06
CA ALA A 36 -6.63 -1.67 2.80
C ALA A 36 -6.71 -2.09 4.28
N SER A 37 -7.36 -1.28 5.12
CA SER A 37 -7.36 -1.51 6.55
C SER A 37 -8.17 -2.74 6.94
N ALA A 38 -7.55 -3.69 7.63
CA ALA A 38 -8.22 -4.82 8.29
C ALA A 38 -9.05 -4.38 9.51
N MET A 39 -8.84 -3.15 10.01
CA MET A 39 -9.44 -2.64 11.25
C MET A 39 -10.49 -1.56 10.98
N LYS A 40 -10.20 -0.66 10.03
CA LYS A 40 -11.11 0.43 9.67
C LYS A 40 -11.90 0.07 8.42
N ASN A 41 -13.22 0.02 8.55
CA ASN A 41 -14.09 -0.43 7.47
C ASN A 41 -14.68 0.70 6.62
N LYS A 42 -13.98 1.83 6.45
CA LYS A 42 -14.47 3.02 5.73
C LYS A 42 -14.94 2.68 4.29
N TYR A 43 -14.29 1.70 3.65
CA TYR A 43 -14.55 1.29 2.28
C TYR A 43 -15.18 -0.12 2.18
N GLY A 44 -15.65 -0.70 3.29
CA GLY A 44 -16.24 -2.05 3.28
C GLY A 44 -15.24 -3.20 3.09
N ARG A 45 -13.92 -2.95 3.18
CA ARG A 45 -12.85 -3.91 2.86
C ARG A 45 -12.36 -4.75 4.05
N ALA A 46 -12.66 -4.33 5.27
CA ALA A 46 -12.00 -4.88 6.46
C ALA A 46 -12.21 -6.39 6.61
N SER A 47 -13.43 -6.88 6.38
CA SER A 47 -13.74 -8.31 6.47
C SER A 47 -12.98 -9.13 5.41
N THR A 48 -12.93 -8.65 4.17
CA THR A 48 -12.16 -9.27 3.09
C THR A 48 -10.67 -9.32 3.41
N VAL A 49 -10.09 -8.22 3.91
CA VAL A 49 -8.68 -8.17 4.33
C VAL A 49 -8.41 -9.19 5.44
N GLN A 50 -9.27 -9.27 6.47
CA GLN A 50 -9.12 -10.25 7.55
C GLN A 50 -9.17 -11.69 7.05
N GLN A 51 -10.05 -11.99 6.09
CA GLN A 51 -10.12 -13.32 5.48
C GLN A 51 -8.83 -13.66 4.73
N LEU A 52 -8.30 -12.73 3.94
CA LEU A 52 -7.04 -12.91 3.21
C LEU A 52 -5.84 -13.04 4.16
N MET A 53 -5.81 -12.27 5.25
CA MET A 53 -4.79 -12.42 6.30
C MET A 53 -4.81 -13.81 6.91
N ARG A 54 -5.98 -14.34 7.27
CA ARG A 54 -6.12 -15.71 7.82
C ARG A 54 -5.64 -16.78 6.82
N LYS A 55 -6.04 -16.65 5.55
CA LYS A 55 -5.60 -17.57 4.48
C LYS A 55 -4.08 -17.58 4.29
N ASN A 56 -3.42 -16.44 4.50
CA ASN A 56 -1.98 -16.28 4.32
C ASN A 56 -1.18 -16.34 5.65
N LEU A 57 -1.82 -16.72 6.77
CA LEU A 57 -1.20 -16.79 8.11
C LEU A 57 -0.49 -15.48 8.54
N ILE A 58 -1.09 -14.33 8.20
CA ILE A 58 -0.57 -13.00 8.52
C ILE A 58 -1.22 -12.49 9.79
N TYR A 59 -0.39 -12.15 10.79
CA TYR A 59 -0.86 -11.63 12.09
C TYR A 59 -0.29 -10.27 12.45
N GLN A 60 0.75 -9.80 11.74
CA GLN A 60 1.45 -8.57 12.10
C GLN A 60 1.02 -7.40 11.20
N ILE A 61 0.32 -6.44 11.77
CA ILE A 61 -0.18 -5.25 11.07
C ILE A 61 0.71 -4.03 11.35
N VAL A 62 1.09 -3.33 10.28
CA VAL A 62 1.75 -2.03 10.28
C VAL A 62 0.77 -0.98 9.77
N ASP A 63 0.02 -0.40 10.71
CA ASP A 63 -1.08 0.51 10.38
C ASP A 63 -0.68 1.98 10.32
N PHE A 64 -1.02 2.64 9.22
CA PHE A 64 -0.86 4.08 8.99
C PHE A 64 -2.21 4.80 8.84
N SER A 65 -3.32 4.15 9.16
CA SER A 65 -4.66 4.71 8.98
C SER A 65 -4.96 5.96 9.83
N ASN A 66 -4.24 6.16 10.93
CA ASN A 66 -4.36 7.32 11.83
C ASN A 66 -3.26 8.37 11.65
N VAL A 67 -2.37 8.18 10.67
CA VAL A 67 -1.30 9.15 10.38
C VAL A 67 -1.82 10.11 9.33
N GLU A 68 -1.62 11.41 9.53
CA GLU A 68 -1.93 12.41 8.50
C GLU A 68 -1.19 12.10 7.20
N CYS A 69 -1.86 12.36 6.07
CA CYS A 69 -1.29 12.10 4.75
C CYS A 69 -0.36 13.25 4.32
N GLN A 70 0.62 13.58 5.15
CA GLN A 70 1.72 14.49 4.82
C GLN A 70 2.98 13.66 4.58
N CYS A 71 2.98 12.90 3.49
CA CYS A 71 4.16 12.13 3.08
C CYS A 71 5.33 13.11 2.94
N MET A 72 6.48 12.78 3.53
CA MET A 72 7.68 13.63 3.68
C MET A 72 7.70 14.59 4.89
N SER A 73 6.70 14.60 5.77
CA SER A 73 6.82 15.33 7.04
C SER A 73 7.76 14.61 8.02
N ASP A 74 8.43 15.37 8.89
CA ASP A 74 9.27 14.81 9.96
C ASP A 74 8.48 13.87 10.86
N GLU A 75 7.22 14.20 11.15
CA GLU A 75 6.32 13.35 11.93
C GLU A 75 6.08 12.01 11.23
N PHE A 76 5.79 12.03 9.92
CA PHE A 76 5.59 10.79 9.16
C PHE A 76 6.86 9.94 9.15
N GLY A 77 8.03 10.57 8.93
CA GLY A 77 9.32 9.90 8.97
C GLY A 77 9.60 9.25 10.33
N PHE A 78 9.36 9.99 11.42
CA PHE A 78 9.51 9.48 12.78
C PHE A 78 8.60 8.27 13.04
N ILE A 79 7.32 8.36 12.69
CA ILE A 79 6.36 7.26 12.86
C ILE A 79 6.75 6.04 12.02
N LEU A 80 7.18 6.24 10.78
CA LEU A 80 7.65 5.17 9.90
C LEU A 80 8.81 4.41 10.53
N VAL A 81 9.86 5.12 10.97
CA VAL A 81 11.03 4.51 11.60
C VAL A 81 10.63 3.73 12.86
N GLN A 82 9.78 4.30 13.72
CA GLN A 82 9.34 3.63 14.95
C GLN A 82 8.57 2.34 14.64
N LYS A 83 7.66 2.36 13.66
CA LYS A 83 6.88 1.18 13.25
C LYS A 83 7.77 0.10 12.64
N LEU A 84 8.72 0.47 11.77
CA LEU A 84 9.67 -0.47 11.18
C LEU A 84 10.57 -1.12 12.24
N ARG A 85 11.09 -0.34 13.20
CA ARG A 85 11.88 -0.88 14.32
C ARG A 85 11.06 -1.84 15.19
N ALA A 86 9.77 -1.59 15.37
CA ALA A 86 8.91 -2.46 16.16
C ALA A 86 8.66 -3.81 15.48
N ILE A 87 8.40 -3.82 14.17
CA ILE A 87 8.14 -5.08 13.44
C ILE A 87 9.39 -5.92 13.25
N LEU A 88 10.58 -5.34 13.15
CA LEU A 88 11.83 -6.10 13.03
C LEU A 88 12.15 -6.96 14.27
N ARG A 89 11.39 -6.83 15.36
CA ARG A 89 11.48 -7.68 16.56
C ARG A 89 10.48 -8.85 16.57
N LYS A 90 9.73 -9.01 15.49
CA LYS A 90 8.68 -10.02 15.32
C LYS A 90 9.04 -10.89 14.12
N ASP A 91 8.35 -12.01 13.97
CA ASP A 91 8.50 -12.85 12.77
C ASP A 91 7.56 -12.38 11.64
N PRO A 92 8.01 -12.42 10.38
CA PRO A 92 7.15 -12.18 9.21
C PRO A 92 6.10 -13.30 9.04
N PRO A 93 5.06 -13.11 8.22
CA PRO A 93 4.80 -11.97 7.33
C PRO A 93 4.14 -10.75 7.99
N TYR A 94 4.37 -9.57 7.41
CA TYR A 94 3.79 -8.29 7.83
C TYR A 94 2.80 -7.76 6.81
N ILE A 95 1.80 -6.99 7.24
CA ILE A 95 0.93 -6.24 6.32
C ILE A 95 1.01 -4.74 6.58
N ILE A 96 1.30 -3.97 5.53
CA ILE A 96 1.34 -2.51 5.56
C ILE A 96 -0.02 -2.00 5.09
N GLN A 97 -0.67 -1.14 5.88
CA GLN A 97 -2.01 -0.68 5.56
C GLN A 97 -2.29 0.76 5.97
N CYS A 98 -3.31 1.32 5.33
CA CYS A 98 -4.00 2.55 5.69
C CYS A 98 -5.48 2.35 5.34
N ASP A 99 -6.33 3.38 5.33
CA ASP A 99 -7.77 3.18 5.11
C ASP A 99 -8.10 2.39 3.82
N ALA A 100 -7.55 2.81 2.67
CA ALA A 100 -7.81 2.20 1.36
C ALA A 100 -6.64 1.36 0.79
N GLY A 101 -5.46 1.40 1.42
CA GLY A 101 -4.27 0.75 0.88
C GLY A 101 -3.65 1.45 -0.34
N LYS A 102 -4.02 2.72 -0.56
CA LYS A 102 -3.62 3.56 -1.71
C LYS A 102 -2.45 4.49 -1.36
N LYS A 103 -2.74 5.68 -0.80
CA LYS A 103 -1.77 6.77 -0.53
C LYS A 103 -0.63 6.40 0.44
N ARG A 104 -0.92 6.40 1.76
CA ARG A 104 0.08 6.16 2.81
C ARG A 104 0.74 4.78 2.70
N THR A 105 -0.05 3.74 2.44
CA THR A 105 0.46 2.39 2.19
C THR A 105 1.39 2.36 0.98
N GLY A 106 0.97 2.92 -0.16
CA GLY A 106 1.78 2.97 -1.36
C GLY A 106 3.09 3.73 -1.15
N PHE A 107 3.06 4.85 -0.42
CA PHE A 107 4.27 5.61 -0.08
C PHE A 107 5.27 4.80 0.76
N VAL A 108 4.78 4.06 1.76
CA VAL A 108 5.64 3.18 2.59
C VAL A 108 6.18 2.01 1.78
N CYS A 109 5.36 1.35 0.96
CA CYS A 109 5.77 0.27 0.09
C CYS A 109 6.87 0.72 -0.88
N LEU A 110 6.69 1.88 -1.50
CA LEU A 110 7.65 2.50 -2.38
C LEU A 110 9.01 2.72 -1.71
N ILE A 111 9.04 3.19 -0.46
CA ILE A 111 10.29 3.31 0.32
C ILE A 111 10.97 1.96 0.50
N LEU A 112 10.21 0.92 0.86
CA LEU A 112 10.77 -0.42 1.05
C LEU A 112 11.30 -1.01 -0.26
N GLU A 113 10.60 -0.80 -1.37
CA GLU A 113 11.03 -1.23 -2.70
C GLU A 113 12.32 -0.52 -3.12
N MET A 114 12.41 0.81 -2.96
CA MET A 114 13.63 1.59 -3.21
C MET A 114 14.81 1.08 -2.37
N LEU A 115 14.61 0.89 -1.06
CA LEU A 115 15.64 0.37 -0.15
C LEU A 115 16.08 -1.05 -0.53
N SER A 116 15.20 -1.84 -1.14
CA SER A 116 15.53 -3.18 -1.62
C SER A 116 16.28 -3.20 -2.96
N GLY A 117 16.41 -2.05 -3.63
CA GLY A 117 17.00 -1.92 -4.95
C GLY A 117 16.05 -2.30 -6.10
N THR A 118 14.74 -2.31 -5.88
CA THR A 118 13.75 -2.44 -6.96
C THR A 118 13.87 -1.24 -7.89
N ASP A 119 13.80 -1.45 -9.21
CA ASP A 119 13.88 -0.37 -10.17
C ASP A 119 12.63 0.51 -10.17
N TYR A 120 12.81 1.75 -10.63
CA TYR A 120 11.77 2.77 -10.67
C TYR A 120 10.50 2.34 -11.41
N THR A 121 10.63 1.63 -12.53
CA THR A 121 9.47 1.22 -13.33
C THR A 121 8.61 0.24 -12.54
N ASN A 122 9.23 -0.74 -11.88
CA ASN A 122 8.52 -1.71 -11.04
C ASN A 122 7.87 -1.04 -9.82
N ILE A 123 8.56 -0.10 -9.17
CA ILE A 123 8.00 0.70 -8.06
C ILE A 123 6.73 1.47 -8.50
N VAL A 124 6.81 2.17 -9.63
CA VAL A 124 5.67 2.95 -10.14
C VAL A 124 4.51 2.03 -10.52
N ASN A 125 4.79 0.88 -11.13
CA ASN A 125 3.79 -0.11 -11.48
C ASN A 125 3.07 -0.68 -10.24
N ASP A 126 3.80 -1.05 -9.18
CA ASP A 126 3.16 -1.50 -7.93
C ASP A 126 2.30 -0.40 -7.33
N TYR A 127 2.81 0.84 -7.26
CA TYR A 127 2.05 1.95 -6.73
C TYR A 127 0.71 2.15 -7.48
N LEU A 128 0.77 2.22 -8.82
CA LEU A 128 -0.40 2.41 -9.69
C LEU A 128 -1.42 1.27 -9.60
N GLU A 129 -0.96 0.04 -9.37
CA GLU A 129 -1.84 -1.13 -9.19
C GLU A 129 -2.88 -0.90 -8.10
N SER A 130 -2.53 -0.17 -7.03
CA SER A 130 -3.44 0.05 -5.89
C SER A 130 -4.65 0.92 -6.20
N TYR A 131 -4.64 1.58 -7.35
CA TYR A 131 -5.72 2.45 -7.77
C TYR A 131 -6.68 1.73 -8.73
N LYS A 132 -6.23 0.75 -9.51
CA LYS A 132 -7.02 0.07 -10.56
C LYS A 132 -8.36 -0.46 -10.04
N ASN A 133 -9.39 -0.33 -10.87
CA ASN A 133 -10.68 -1.01 -10.73
C ASN A 133 -11.19 -1.43 -12.12
N ASN A 134 -12.27 -2.20 -12.19
CA ASN A 134 -12.80 -2.73 -13.45
C ASN A 134 -13.76 -1.81 -14.19
N ASN A 135 -13.96 -0.59 -13.68
CA ASN A 135 -14.81 0.40 -14.32
C ASN A 135 -14.08 1.23 -15.38
N GLY A 136 -12.86 0.83 -15.76
CA GLY A 136 -12.11 1.51 -16.81
C GLY A 136 -11.52 2.86 -16.38
N LEU A 137 -11.44 3.14 -15.07
CA LEU A 137 -10.62 4.23 -14.57
C LEU A 137 -9.18 3.78 -14.59
N ASP A 138 -8.57 3.91 -15.77
CA ASP A 138 -7.13 3.81 -15.89
C ASP A 138 -6.52 5.11 -15.34
N PHE A 139 -5.80 4.99 -14.23
CA PHE A 139 -5.20 6.12 -13.52
C PHE A 139 -4.12 6.82 -14.34
N LEU A 140 -3.57 6.14 -15.37
CA LEU A 140 -2.70 6.76 -16.37
C LEU A 140 -3.44 7.81 -17.21
N THR A 141 -4.76 7.75 -17.28
CA THR A 141 -5.61 8.71 -18.03
C THR A 141 -6.31 9.74 -17.15
N ASN A 142 -6.17 9.65 -15.81
CA ASN A 142 -6.80 10.59 -14.88
C ASN A 142 -5.78 11.60 -14.29
N PRO A 143 -5.74 12.84 -14.82
CA PRO A 143 -4.74 13.84 -14.46
C PRO A 143 -4.85 14.37 -13.02
N GLU A 144 -5.97 14.13 -12.31
CA GLU A 144 -6.10 14.52 -10.89
C GLU A 144 -5.39 13.53 -9.96
N ILE A 145 -5.48 12.22 -10.22
CA ILE A 145 -4.68 11.24 -9.46
C ILE A 145 -3.21 11.36 -9.85
N ALA A 146 -2.86 11.60 -11.11
CA ALA A 146 -1.48 11.85 -11.52
C ALA A 146 -0.83 13.09 -10.86
N LYS A 147 -1.62 14.00 -10.26
CA LYS A 147 -1.13 15.09 -9.40
C LYS A 147 -0.91 14.66 -7.94
N GLU A 148 -1.70 13.72 -7.42
CA GLU A 148 -1.48 13.13 -6.10
C GLU A 148 -0.31 12.14 -6.09
N ILE A 149 -0.12 11.45 -7.22
CA ILE A 149 1.10 10.74 -7.56
C ILE A 149 2.08 11.81 -8.01
N GLU A 150 2.75 12.48 -7.07
CA GLU A 150 3.97 13.19 -7.45
C GLU A 150 5.03 12.14 -7.80
N VAL A 151 4.89 11.55 -8.98
CA VAL A 151 5.93 10.83 -9.71
C VAL A 151 7.22 11.65 -9.70
N GLN A 152 7.10 12.99 -9.74
CA GLN A 152 8.21 13.93 -9.57
C GLN A 152 8.84 13.91 -8.16
N LYS A 153 8.07 13.70 -7.07
CA LYS A 153 8.63 13.54 -5.72
C LYS A 153 9.26 12.17 -5.53
N ILE A 154 8.73 11.12 -6.17
CA ILE A 154 9.37 9.80 -6.21
C ILE A 154 10.71 9.89 -6.96
N GLN A 155 10.76 10.59 -8.09
CA GLN A 155 12.02 10.87 -8.79
C GLN A 155 13.02 11.64 -7.90
N LYS A 156 12.56 12.65 -7.12
CA LYS A 156 13.39 13.36 -6.12
C LYS A 156 13.82 12.52 -4.90
N LEU A 157 13.23 11.33 -4.70
CA LEU A 157 13.66 10.40 -3.65
C LEU A 157 14.75 9.44 -4.16
N ILE A 158 14.83 9.26 -5.47
CA ILE A 158 15.76 8.32 -6.14
C ILE A 158 17.01 9.05 -6.65
N TYR A 159 16.90 10.35 -6.95
CA TYR A 159 18.00 11.26 -7.32
C TYR A 159 18.19 12.35 -6.27
#